data_AF-A0A925PYE7-F1
#
_entry.id   AF-A0A925PYE7-F1
#
_cell.length_a   1.000
_cell.length_b   1.000
_cell.length_c   1.000
_cell.angle_alpha   90.00
_cell.angle_beta   90.00
_cell.angle_gamma   90.00
#
_symmetry.space_group_name_H-M   'P 1'
#
loop_
_entity.id
_entity.type
_entity.pdbx_description
1 polymer ?
#
loop_
_entity_poly.entity_id
_entity_poly.type
_entity_poly.pdbx_seq_one_letter_code
_entity_poly.pdbx_strand_id
1 'polypeptide(L)'
;MTGEIAVPAGKLPPRLFHYTDLDGVRGIFTSRTLWLSKFTSTNDISEIFLAVEHFRAFVEQKADAFTREEGEFLKQAADDLGGFRRTNICIASFCEQNDLLSQWRSYGNDGRGIALGFDSAKLLGLAESHALSLYRCVYDPAAHERIASDLVNALLHTYRAAPPKSDAERRGMIDEFSAAFLRVAPVIKDHRFAEEREWRLVSNPLTLDDPAMIAVMKGNRASVKLTLPLHSVPAIIEHVTIGPTLDPDNVSDAIEVLSRRNGFAVESIAISEVPYRRIPE
;
A
#
# COMPACT_ATOMS: atom_id res chain seq x y z
N MET A 1 -12.49 -0.99 -18.47
CA MET A 1 -13.03 -1.86 -17.39
C MET A 1 -14.02 -1.09 -16.51
N THR A 2 -15.29 -1.50 -16.40
CA THR A 2 -16.31 -0.89 -15.51
C THR A 2 -16.98 -1.88 -14.54
N GLY A 3 -16.40 -3.07 -14.35
CA GLY A 3 -16.70 -3.87 -13.17
C GLY A 3 -15.86 -3.34 -12.01
N GLU A 4 -16.48 -2.71 -11.01
CA GLU A 4 -15.78 -2.37 -9.76
C GLU A 4 -15.27 -3.67 -9.14
N ILE A 5 -13.95 -3.82 -9.05
CA ILE A 5 -13.36 -4.89 -8.24
C ILE A 5 -13.69 -4.53 -6.80
N ALA A 6 -14.62 -5.27 -6.19
CA ALA A 6 -15.10 -4.99 -4.86
C ALA A 6 -14.06 -5.45 -3.83
N VAL A 7 -13.05 -4.62 -3.58
CA VAL A 7 -12.23 -4.78 -2.38
C VAL A 7 -13.15 -4.51 -1.19
N PRO A 8 -13.31 -5.45 -0.23
CA PRO A 8 -14.21 -5.27 0.91
C PRO A 8 -13.94 -3.94 1.62
N ALA A 9 -14.91 -3.03 1.58
CA ALA A 9 -14.79 -1.73 2.21
C ALA A 9 -14.85 -1.89 3.74
N GLY A 10 -13.72 -1.66 4.41
CA GLY A 10 -13.72 -1.43 5.85
C GLY A 10 -14.37 -0.09 6.17
N LYS A 11 -15.00 0.04 7.34
CA LYS A 11 -15.36 1.36 7.87
C LYS A 11 -14.07 2.15 8.05
N LEU A 12 -13.93 3.27 7.34
CA LEU A 12 -12.79 4.17 7.46
C LEU A 12 -12.65 4.59 8.94
N PRO A 13 -11.52 4.29 9.61
CA PRO A 13 -11.27 4.80 10.95
C PRO A 13 -11.15 6.33 10.91
N PRO A 14 -11.31 7.03 12.03
CA PRO A 14 -11.06 8.47 12.05
C PRO A 14 -9.58 8.80 11.79
N ARG A 15 -8.67 7.89 12.17
CA ARG A 15 -7.22 8.09 12.09
C ARG A 15 -6.49 6.85 11.60
N LEU A 16 -5.44 7.08 10.83
CA LEU A 16 -4.53 6.06 10.30
C LEU A 16 -3.08 6.44 10.64
N PHE A 17 -2.30 5.49 11.13
CA PHE A 17 -0.98 5.74 11.69
C PHE A 17 0.12 5.20 10.77
N HIS A 18 1.02 6.08 10.34
CA HIS A 18 2.24 5.70 9.62
C HIS A 18 3.41 5.59 10.59
N TYR A 19 3.91 4.37 10.78
CA TYR A 19 5.09 4.12 11.61
C TYR A 19 6.36 4.36 10.81
N THR A 20 7.29 5.12 11.37
CA THR A 20 8.57 5.41 10.72
C THR A 20 9.64 5.76 11.76
N ASP A 21 10.88 5.89 11.32
CA ASP A 21 11.99 6.32 12.16
C ASP A 21 12.10 7.86 12.23
N LEU A 22 12.98 8.38 13.09
CA LEU A 22 13.16 9.83 13.24
C LEU A 22 13.67 10.51 11.94
N ASP A 23 14.42 9.78 11.11
CA ASP A 23 14.86 10.26 9.80
C ASP A 23 13.67 10.44 8.84
N GLY A 24 12.75 9.48 8.83
CA GLY A 24 11.51 9.50 8.07
C GLY A 24 10.58 10.61 8.52
N VAL A 25 10.41 10.79 9.84
CA VAL A 25 9.66 11.92 10.39
C VAL A 25 10.25 13.25 9.95
N ARG A 26 11.57 13.42 10.10
CA ARG A 26 12.29 14.61 9.63
C ARG A 26 12.08 14.85 8.13
N GLY A 27 12.15 13.80 7.31
CA GLY A 27 11.93 13.87 5.88
C GLY A 27 10.52 14.33 5.53
N ILE A 28 9.50 13.73 6.15
CA ILE A 28 8.09 14.06 5.91
C ILE A 28 7.80 15.51 6.28
N PHE A 29 8.21 15.95 7.48
CA PHE A 29 7.95 17.32 7.92
C PHE A 29 8.70 18.36 7.10
N THR A 30 10.00 18.18 6.85
CA THR A 30 10.81 19.20 6.14
C THR A 30 10.47 19.30 4.66
N SER A 31 10.20 18.17 4.00
CA SER A 31 9.80 18.16 2.58
C SER A 31 8.30 18.36 2.36
N ARG A 32 7.50 18.33 3.44
CA ARG A 32 6.03 18.36 3.39
C ARG A 32 5.44 17.34 2.42
N THR A 33 6.04 16.15 2.37
CA THR A 33 5.73 15.12 1.37
C THR A 33 5.73 13.75 2.03
N LEU A 34 4.73 12.93 1.73
CA LEU A 34 4.74 11.51 2.04
C LEU A 34 5.32 10.73 0.86
N TRP A 35 6.21 9.78 1.13
CA TRP A 35 6.80 8.93 0.09
C TRP A 35 6.12 7.56 0.06
N LEU A 36 5.55 7.21 -1.08
CA LEU A 36 5.07 5.88 -1.38
C LEU A 36 6.21 5.07 -1.99
N SER A 37 6.46 3.87 -1.48
CA SER A 37 7.53 2.99 -1.95
C SER A 37 7.07 2.15 -3.12
N LYS A 38 7.90 1.96 -4.16
CA LYS A 38 7.62 0.96 -5.19
C LYS A 38 7.38 -0.40 -4.53
N PHE A 39 6.25 -1.03 -4.83
CA PHE A 39 5.76 -2.23 -4.14
C PHE A 39 6.75 -3.39 -4.23
N THR A 40 7.41 -3.57 -5.38
CA THR A 40 8.45 -4.59 -5.59
C THR A 40 9.77 -4.30 -4.87
N SER A 41 9.90 -3.13 -4.24
CA SER A 41 11.06 -2.70 -3.46
C SER A 41 10.75 -2.66 -1.96
N THR A 42 9.57 -3.12 -1.56
CA THR A 42 9.22 -3.29 -0.14
C THR A 42 9.94 -4.50 0.44
N ASN A 43 10.00 -4.57 1.77
CA ASN A 43 10.71 -5.64 2.48
C ASN A 43 10.06 -7.01 2.29
N ASP A 44 8.80 -7.07 1.84
CA ASP A 44 8.06 -8.31 1.70
C ASP A 44 7.50 -8.48 0.28
N ILE A 45 8.36 -8.88 -0.65
CA ILE A 45 7.95 -9.22 -2.01
C ILE A 45 7.03 -10.47 -2.06
N SER A 46 6.96 -11.25 -0.97
CA SER A 46 6.12 -12.45 -0.91
C SER A 46 4.63 -12.13 -0.98
N GLU A 47 4.21 -10.92 -0.57
CA GLU A 47 2.82 -10.46 -0.70
C GLU A 47 2.35 -10.41 -2.16
N ILE A 48 3.22 -10.01 -3.10
CA ILE A 48 2.89 -10.05 -4.54
C ILE A 48 2.72 -11.48 -5.02
N PHE A 49 3.66 -12.35 -4.65
CA PHE A 49 3.62 -13.75 -5.05
C PHE A 49 2.36 -14.44 -4.53
N LEU A 50 1.98 -14.16 -3.29
CA LEU A 50 0.73 -14.64 -2.69
C LEU A 50 -0.49 -14.23 -3.52
N ALA A 51 -0.60 -12.95 -3.89
CA ALA A 51 -1.70 -12.47 -4.72
C ALA A 51 -1.77 -13.19 -6.09
N VAL A 52 -0.61 -13.35 -6.74
CA VAL A 52 -0.51 -14.04 -8.05
C VAL A 52 -0.87 -15.51 -7.91
N GLU A 53 -0.39 -16.19 -6.88
CA GLU A 53 -0.68 -17.60 -6.59
C GLU A 53 -2.17 -17.83 -6.33
N HIS A 54 -2.82 -16.97 -5.55
CA HIS A 54 -4.26 -17.05 -5.32
C HIS A 54 -5.06 -16.92 -6.62
N PHE A 55 -4.72 -15.96 -7.47
CA PHE A 55 -5.40 -15.80 -8.75
C PHE A 55 -5.16 -17.00 -9.67
N ARG A 56 -3.91 -17.47 -9.77
CA ARG A 56 -3.56 -18.63 -10.59
C ARG A 56 -4.29 -19.89 -10.14
N ALA A 57 -4.29 -20.19 -8.84
CA ALA A 57 -4.98 -21.34 -8.27
C ALA A 57 -6.49 -21.28 -8.54
N PHE A 58 -7.09 -20.09 -8.43
CA PHE A 58 -8.50 -19.90 -8.77
C PHE A 58 -8.78 -20.17 -10.25
N VAL A 59 -7.95 -19.66 -11.16
CA VAL A 59 -8.06 -19.93 -12.60
C VAL A 59 -7.90 -21.42 -12.89
N GLU A 60 -6.89 -22.08 -12.31
CA GLU A 60 -6.68 -23.52 -12.50
C GLU A 60 -7.89 -24.35 -12.05
N GLN A 61 -8.52 -23.99 -10.94
CA GLN A 61 -9.68 -24.70 -10.42
C GLN A 61 -10.95 -24.46 -11.25
N LYS A 62 -11.11 -23.28 -11.83
CA LYS A 62 -12.36 -22.84 -12.47
C LYS A 62 -12.32 -22.82 -13.99
N ALA A 63 -11.16 -22.88 -14.62
CA ALA A 63 -11.00 -22.75 -16.08
C ALA A 63 -11.86 -23.77 -16.86
N ASP A 64 -11.96 -25.00 -16.36
CA ASP A 64 -12.71 -26.08 -17.02
C ASP A 64 -14.24 -25.90 -16.94
N ALA A 65 -14.72 -24.95 -16.12
CA ALA A 65 -16.13 -24.56 -16.09
C ALA A 65 -16.51 -23.56 -17.22
N PHE A 66 -15.53 -23.05 -17.96
CA PHE A 66 -15.72 -22.10 -19.07
C PHE A 66 -15.52 -22.78 -20.43
N THR A 67 -15.75 -22.05 -21.51
CA THR A 67 -15.40 -22.58 -22.84
C THR A 67 -13.89 -22.79 -22.95
N ARG A 68 -13.45 -23.67 -23.84
CA ARG A 68 -12.02 -23.94 -24.04
C ARG A 68 -11.22 -22.66 -24.32
N GLU A 69 -11.74 -21.78 -25.17
CA GLU A 69 -11.08 -20.52 -25.54
C GLU A 69 -10.99 -19.55 -24.36
N GLU A 70 -12.04 -19.45 -23.55
CA GLU A 70 -12.07 -18.65 -22.33
C GLU A 70 -11.08 -19.19 -21.28
N GLY A 71 -11.07 -20.51 -21.07
CA GLY A 71 -10.16 -21.16 -20.14
C GLY A 71 -8.70 -21.00 -20.55
N GLU A 72 -8.37 -21.13 -21.83
CA GLU A 72 -7.02 -20.88 -22.37
C GLU A 72 -6.62 -19.40 -22.20
N PHE A 73 -7.53 -18.46 -22.45
CA PHE A 73 -7.28 -17.03 -22.24
C PHE A 73 -7.04 -16.67 -20.77
N LEU A 74 -7.83 -17.22 -19.85
CA LEU A 74 -7.64 -17.02 -18.41
C LEU A 74 -6.30 -17.57 -17.92
N LYS A 75 -5.92 -18.78 -18.36
CA LYS A 75 -4.63 -19.39 -18.01
C LYS A 75 -3.47 -18.53 -18.51
N GLN A 76 -3.56 -18.03 -19.76
CA GLN A 76 -2.57 -17.12 -20.31
C GLN A 76 -2.46 -15.82 -19.50
N ALA A 77 -3.59 -15.20 -19.13
CA ALA A 77 -3.60 -14.00 -18.30
C ALA A 77 -2.96 -14.25 -16.93
N ALA A 78 -3.22 -15.40 -16.30
CA ALA A 78 -2.62 -15.79 -15.03
C ALA A 78 -1.10 -16.01 -15.14
N ASP A 79 -0.63 -16.63 -16.22
CA ASP A 79 0.81 -16.85 -16.46
C ASP A 79 1.55 -15.53 -16.68
N ASP A 80 0.93 -14.56 -17.36
CA ASP A 80 1.52 -13.26 -17.65
C ASP A 80 1.60 -12.32 -16.44
N LEU A 81 0.84 -12.58 -15.36
CA LEU A 81 0.95 -11.82 -14.11
C LEU A 81 2.35 -11.87 -13.50
N GLY A 82 3.16 -12.89 -13.83
CA GLY A 82 4.58 -12.97 -13.43
C GLY A 82 5.45 -11.80 -13.94
N GLY A 83 4.96 -11.03 -14.92
CA GLY A 83 5.59 -9.82 -15.43
C GLY A 83 5.49 -8.59 -14.52
N PHE A 84 4.88 -8.70 -13.33
CA PHE A 84 4.59 -7.59 -12.40
C PHE A 84 5.77 -6.66 -12.10
N ARG A 85 7.02 -7.15 -12.18
CA ARG A 85 8.23 -6.34 -11.94
C ARG A 85 8.38 -5.15 -12.90
N ARG A 86 7.75 -5.23 -14.08
CA ARG A 86 7.80 -4.20 -15.13
C ARG A 86 6.84 -3.04 -14.85
N THR A 87 5.84 -3.25 -14.01
CA THR A 87 4.84 -2.23 -13.66
C THR A 87 5.25 -1.55 -12.36
N ASN A 88 5.20 -0.21 -12.34
CA ASN A 88 5.50 0.55 -11.13
C ASN A 88 4.20 0.86 -10.39
N ILE A 89 3.96 0.13 -9.31
CA ILE A 89 2.95 0.48 -8.30
C ILE A 89 3.70 0.96 -7.08
N CYS A 90 3.30 2.10 -6.52
CA CYS A 90 3.87 2.63 -5.29
C CYS A 90 2.82 2.58 -4.18
N ILE A 91 3.25 2.22 -2.97
CA ILE A 91 2.38 2.10 -1.80
C ILE A 91 2.92 2.86 -0.57
N ALA A 92 2.02 3.36 0.27
CA ALA A 92 2.33 3.74 1.64
C ALA A 92 1.39 3.02 2.60
N SER A 93 1.95 2.47 3.66
CA SER A 93 1.25 1.65 4.65
C SER A 93 0.91 2.45 5.89
N PHE A 94 -0.26 2.17 6.44
CA PHE A 94 -0.80 2.74 7.66
C PHE A 94 -1.42 1.64 8.52
N CYS A 95 -1.47 1.85 9.82
CA CYS A 95 -2.09 0.96 10.79
C CYS A 95 -3.25 1.68 11.49
N GLU A 96 -4.32 0.96 11.86
CA GLU A 96 -5.39 1.52 12.69
C GLU A 96 -4.94 1.80 14.14
N GLN A 97 -3.89 1.12 14.62
CA GLN A 97 -3.38 1.23 15.98
C GLN A 97 -2.17 2.17 16.02
N ASN A 98 -2.13 3.09 16.97
CA ASN A 98 -1.02 4.03 17.16
C ASN A 98 0.08 3.51 18.10
N ASP A 99 -0.18 2.40 18.79
CA ASP A 99 0.75 1.82 19.76
C ASP A 99 0.78 0.27 19.66
N LEU A 100 1.29 -0.25 18.54
CA LEU A 100 1.36 -1.70 18.27
C LEU A 100 2.81 -2.21 18.34
N LEU A 101 3.08 -3.20 19.21
CA LEU A 101 4.42 -3.75 19.44
C LEU A 101 5.12 -4.25 18.17
N SER A 102 4.40 -4.96 17.29
CA SER A 102 4.96 -5.45 16.03
C SER A 102 5.34 -4.32 15.08
N GLN A 103 4.57 -3.22 15.06
CA GLN A 103 4.89 -2.04 14.28
C GLN A 103 6.12 -1.30 14.82
N TRP A 104 6.25 -1.18 16.14
CA TRP A 104 7.45 -0.60 16.76
C TRP A 104 8.72 -1.37 16.42
N ARG A 105 8.65 -2.71 16.45
CA ARG A 105 9.77 -3.59 16.07
C ARG A 105 10.17 -3.42 14.61
N SER A 106 9.19 -3.53 13.71
CA SER A 106 9.46 -3.63 12.27
C SER A 106 9.70 -2.27 11.59
N TYR A 107 8.93 -1.25 11.97
CA TYR A 107 8.88 0.04 11.25
C TYR A 107 9.25 1.22 12.13
N GLY A 108 9.04 1.10 13.45
CA GLY A 108 9.43 2.10 14.44
C GLY A 108 10.89 2.00 14.91
N ASN A 109 11.82 1.54 14.06
CA ASN A 109 13.25 1.42 14.38
C ASN A 109 13.53 0.74 15.75
N ASP A 110 12.96 -0.45 15.94
CA ASP A 110 13.05 -1.20 17.21
C ASP A 110 12.60 -0.37 18.44
N GLY A 111 11.48 0.33 18.29
CA GLY A 111 10.87 1.19 19.31
C GLY A 111 11.42 2.61 19.40
N ARG A 112 12.46 2.99 18.65
CA ARG A 112 13.04 4.35 18.65
C ARG A 112 12.32 5.35 17.71
N GLY A 113 11.32 4.87 16.99
CA GLY A 113 10.60 5.60 15.96
C GLY A 113 9.35 6.30 16.48
N ILE A 114 8.49 6.67 15.54
CA ILE A 114 7.31 7.49 15.74
C ILE A 114 6.16 6.92 14.91
N ALA A 115 4.94 6.99 15.42
CA ALA A 115 3.72 6.79 14.65
C ALA A 115 3.06 8.16 14.38
N LEU A 116 2.95 8.52 13.10
CA LEU A 116 2.29 9.75 12.64
C LEU A 116 0.82 9.45 12.35
N GLY A 117 -0.09 10.05 13.11
CA GLY A 117 -1.53 9.91 12.96
C GLY A 117 -2.10 10.90 11.96
N PHE A 118 -2.57 10.36 10.83
CA PHE A 118 -3.23 11.09 9.77
C PHE A 118 -4.74 11.12 10.00
N ASP A 119 -5.37 12.27 9.74
CA ASP A 119 -6.82 12.35 9.56
C ASP A 119 -7.19 11.52 8.32
N SER A 120 -8.01 10.50 8.52
CA SER A 120 -8.28 9.52 7.46
C SER A 120 -9.16 10.08 6.35
N ALA A 121 -10.06 11.02 6.65
CA ALA A 121 -10.92 11.65 5.66
C ALA A 121 -10.11 12.61 4.78
N LYS A 122 -9.22 13.39 5.39
CA LYS A 122 -8.27 14.26 4.67
C LYS A 122 -7.29 13.44 3.83
N LEU A 123 -6.78 12.33 4.36
CA LEU A 123 -5.90 11.42 3.63
C LEU A 123 -6.61 10.79 2.43
N LEU A 124 -7.87 10.37 2.58
CA LEU A 124 -8.69 9.83 1.49
C LEU A 124 -8.90 10.88 0.39
N GLY A 125 -9.33 12.10 0.74
CA GLY A 125 -9.52 13.17 -0.24
C GLY A 125 -8.22 13.56 -0.96
N LEU A 126 -7.09 13.56 -0.22
CA LEU A 126 -5.77 13.79 -0.83
C LEU A 126 -5.41 12.67 -1.82
N ALA A 127 -5.64 11.41 -1.46
CA ALA A 127 -5.41 10.27 -2.32
C ALA A 127 -6.20 10.36 -3.62
N GLU A 128 -7.50 10.64 -3.54
CA GLU A 128 -8.39 10.78 -4.69
C GLU A 128 -7.94 11.90 -5.63
N SER A 129 -7.54 13.05 -5.08
CA SER A 129 -7.03 14.19 -5.88
C SER A 129 -5.73 13.91 -6.62
N HIS A 130 -4.99 12.86 -6.24
CA HIS A 130 -3.73 12.42 -6.86
C HIS A 130 -3.85 11.08 -7.57
N ALA A 131 -5.08 10.64 -7.89
CA ALA A 131 -5.36 9.36 -8.55
C ALA A 131 -4.75 8.14 -7.81
N LEU A 132 -4.70 8.22 -6.48
CA LEU A 132 -4.36 7.12 -5.58
C LEU A 132 -5.65 6.52 -5.02
N SER A 133 -5.56 5.29 -4.52
CA SER A 133 -6.65 4.61 -3.82
C SER A 133 -6.23 4.27 -2.40
N LEU A 134 -7.10 4.50 -1.42
CA LEU A 134 -6.90 4.10 -0.03
C LEU A 134 -7.71 2.84 0.25
N TYR A 135 -7.03 1.72 0.49
CA TYR A 135 -7.66 0.43 0.72
C TYR A 135 -7.30 -0.15 2.07
N ARG A 136 -8.24 -0.87 2.67
CA ARG A 136 -7.94 -1.77 3.78
C ARG A 136 -7.35 -3.07 3.24
N CYS A 137 -6.28 -3.56 3.86
CA CYS A 137 -5.71 -4.86 3.54
C CYS A 137 -6.70 -5.98 3.89
N VAL A 138 -6.73 -7.00 3.03
CA VAL A 138 -7.62 -8.15 3.09
C VAL A 138 -6.81 -9.37 3.50
N TYR A 139 -7.25 -10.04 4.57
CA TYR A 139 -6.53 -11.14 5.21
C TYR A 139 -7.27 -12.48 5.13
N ASP A 140 -8.59 -12.45 4.92
CA ASP A 140 -9.47 -13.61 4.91
C ASP A 140 -9.30 -14.40 3.59
N PRO A 141 -8.91 -15.69 3.62
CA PRO A 141 -8.79 -16.50 2.42
C PRO A 141 -10.08 -16.55 1.59
N ALA A 142 -11.25 -16.56 2.23
CA ALA A 142 -12.51 -16.53 1.50
C ALA A 142 -12.73 -15.18 0.79
N ALA A 143 -12.21 -14.08 1.34
CA ALA A 143 -12.22 -12.79 0.67
C ALA A 143 -11.22 -12.74 -0.50
N HIS A 144 -10.05 -13.38 -0.38
CA HIS A 144 -9.11 -13.52 -1.49
C HIS A 144 -9.75 -14.30 -2.66
N GLU A 145 -10.48 -15.38 -2.38
CA GLU A 145 -11.20 -16.13 -3.40
C GLU A 145 -12.30 -15.28 -4.08
N ARG A 146 -13.04 -14.47 -3.31
CA ARG A 146 -14.02 -13.52 -3.88
C ARG A 146 -13.36 -12.50 -4.80
N ILE A 147 -12.24 -11.90 -4.37
CA ILE A 147 -11.48 -10.95 -5.19
C ILE A 147 -10.98 -11.62 -6.49
N ALA A 148 -10.44 -12.84 -6.41
CA ALA A 148 -10.01 -13.59 -7.59
C ALA A 148 -11.19 -13.89 -8.53
N SER A 149 -12.34 -14.27 -7.99
CA SER A 149 -13.57 -14.47 -8.76
C SER A 149 -14.02 -13.20 -9.47
N ASP A 150 -14.00 -12.05 -8.80
CA ASP A 150 -14.41 -10.76 -9.39
C ASP A 150 -13.45 -10.34 -10.51
N LEU A 151 -12.14 -10.56 -10.32
CA LEU A 151 -11.12 -10.33 -11.35
C LEU A 151 -11.33 -11.22 -12.59
N VAL A 152 -11.59 -12.52 -12.40
CA VAL A 152 -11.91 -13.44 -13.51
C VAL A 152 -13.18 -13.01 -14.23
N ASN A 153 -14.22 -12.66 -13.49
CA ASN A 153 -15.49 -12.22 -14.07
C ASN A 153 -15.32 -10.92 -14.88
N ALA A 154 -14.56 -9.95 -14.38
CA ALA A 154 -14.25 -8.70 -15.09
C ALA A 154 -13.43 -8.95 -16.37
N LEU A 155 -12.46 -9.86 -16.32
CA LEU A 155 -11.65 -10.25 -17.46
C LEU A 155 -12.49 -10.94 -18.53
N LEU A 156 -13.32 -11.92 -18.15
CA LEU A 156 -14.23 -12.61 -19.07
C LEU A 156 -15.30 -11.68 -19.65
N HIS A 157 -15.81 -10.74 -18.86
CA HIS A 157 -16.75 -9.74 -19.35
C HIS A 157 -16.11 -8.91 -20.48
N THR A 158 -14.87 -8.46 -20.28
CA THR A 158 -14.11 -7.71 -21.29
C THR A 158 -13.86 -8.56 -22.54
N TYR A 159 -13.42 -9.80 -22.37
CA TYR A 159 -13.20 -10.75 -23.46
C TYR A 159 -14.48 -11.02 -24.28
N ARG A 160 -15.62 -11.22 -23.62
CA ARG A 160 -16.91 -11.49 -24.28
C ARG A 160 -17.47 -10.27 -24.99
N ALA A 161 -17.28 -9.08 -24.43
CA ALA A 161 -17.76 -7.83 -25.02
C ALA A 161 -17.01 -7.49 -26.32
N ALA A 162 -15.71 -7.78 -26.37
CA ALA A 162 -14.88 -7.56 -27.55
C ALA A 162 -13.84 -8.69 -27.67
N PRO A 163 -14.19 -9.85 -28.24
CA PRO A 163 -13.23 -10.95 -28.39
C PRO A 163 -12.04 -10.52 -29.26
N PRO A 164 -10.79 -10.76 -28.83
CA PRO A 164 -9.61 -10.34 -29.57
C PRO A 164 -9.51 -11.09 -30.89
N LYS A 165 -9.29 -10.35 -31.98
CA LYS A 165 -9.18 -10.89 -33.36
C LYS A 165 -7.74 -11.12 -33.79
N SER A 166 -6.78 -10.70 -32.97
CA SER A 166 -5.35 -10.85 -33.21
C SER A 166 -4.58 -11.06 -31.90
N ASP A 167 -3.36 -11.57 -31.99
CA ASP A 167 -2.47 -11.72 -30.83
C ASP A 167 -2.12 -10.37 -30.17
N ALA A 168 -2.07 -9.29 -30.96
CA ALA A 168 -1.83 -7.94 -30.46
C ALA A 168 -3.00 -7.42 -29.61
N GLU A 169 -4.25 -7.61 -30.08
CA GLU A 169 -5.44 -7.26 -29.30
C GLU A 169 -5.54 -8.10 -28.01
N ARG A 170 -5.26 -9.40 -28.11
CA ARG A 170 -5.22 -10.32 -26.98
C ARG A 170 -4.20 -9.88 -25.93
N ARG A 171 -2.98 -9.54 -26.38
CA ARG A 171 -1.91 -9.02 -25.52
C ARG A 171 -2.33 -7.73 -24.82
N GLY A 172 -2.93 -6.79 -25.55
CA GLY A 172 -3.43 -5.53 -24.98
C GLY A 172 -4.45 -5.74 -23.87
N MET A 173 -5.39 -6.68 -24.03
CA MET A 173 -6.37 -7.02 -22.98
C MET A 173 -5.70 -7.61 -21.73
N ILE A 174 -4.71 -8.50 -21.91
CA ILE A 174 -3.97 -9.08 -20.79
C ILE A 174 -3.14 -8.02 -20.07
N ASP A 175 -2.54 -7.08 -20.80
CA ASP A 175 -1.76 -5.99 -20.22
C ASP A 175 -2.68 -5.04 -19.41
N GLU A 176 -3.87 -4.71 -19.92
CA GLU A 176 -4.89 -3.92 -19.20
C GLU A 176 -5.37 -4.66 -17.93
N PHE A 177 -5.63 -5.96 -18.04
CA PHE A 177 -5.97 -6.79 -16.89
C PHE A 177 -4.85 -6.82 -15.85
N SER A 178 -3.61 -7.02 -16.28
CA SER A 178 -2.43 -7.05 -15.40
C SER A 178 -2.27 -5.72 -14.66
N ALA A 179 -2.50 -4.60 -15.34
CA ALA A 179 -2.51 -3.27 -14.74
C ALA A 179 -3.60 -3.13 -13.65
N ALA A 180 -4.81 -3.66 -13.87
CA ALA A 180 -5.87 -3.65 -12.86
C ALA A 180 -5.56 -4.60 -11.69
N PHE A 181 -5.09 -5.81 -11.97
CA PHE A 181 -4.68 -6.78 -10.97
C PHE A 181 -3.65 -6.17 -10.01
N LEU A 182 -2.65 -5.46 -10.54
CA LEU A 182 -1.57 -4.88 -9.74
C LEU A 182 -2.00 -3.69 -8.87
N ARG A 183 -3.19 -3.13 -9.06
CA ARG A 183 -3.79 -2.17 -8.12
C ARG A 183 -4.42 -2.85 -6.91
N VAL A 184 -4.78 -4.12 -7.03
CA VAL A 184 -5.45 -4.91 -5.99
C VAL A 184 -4.48 -5.87 -5.29
N ALA A 185 -3.49 -6.40 -6.01
CA ALA A 185 -2.46 -7.27 -5.44
C ALA A 185 -1.82 -6.71 -4.15
N PRO A 186 -1.52 -5.40 -4.03
CA PRO A 186 -0.94 -4.86 -2.80
C PRO A 186 -1.87 -4.88 -1.59
N VAL A 187 -3.17 -5.15 -1.75
CA VAL A 187 -4.10 -5.20 -0.60
C VAL A 187 -4.32 -6.63 -0.11
N ILE A 188 -3.89 -7.64 -0.85
CA ILE A 188 -3.97 -9.05 -0.46
C ILE A 188 -2.80 -9.35 0.49
N LYS A 189 -3.11 -9.81 1.69
CA LYS A 189 -2.12 -10.05 2.74
C LYS A 189 -2.38 -11.37 3.44
N ASP A 190 -1.30 -12.04 3.84
CA ASP A 190 -1.39 -13.30 4.58
C ASP A 190 -2.08 -13.09 5.93
N HIS A 191 -2.96 -14.02 6.31
CA HIS A 191 -3.78 -13.95 7.52
C HIS A 191 -2.96 -13.77 8.81
N ARG A 192 -1.69 -14.20 8.83
CA ARG A 192 -0.78 -14.08 9.98
C ARG A 192 -0.47 -12.62 10.32
N PHE A 193 -0.63 -11.70 9.36
CA PHE A 193 -0.42 -10.27 9.57
C PHE A 193 -1.72 -9.51 9.87
N ALA A 194 -2.83 -10.19 10.14
CA ALA A 194 -4.12 -9.54 10.43
C ALA A 194 -4.08 -8.62 11.66
N GLU A 195 -3.12 -8.81 12.56
CA GLU A 195 -2.89 -7.91 13.70
C GLU A 195 -2.52 -6.48 13.26
N GLU A 196 -1.92 -6.31 12.08
CA GLU A 196 -1.45 -5.00 11.60
C GLU A 196 -2.61 -4.06 11.25
N ARG A 197 -3.82 -4.60 10.99
CA ARG A 197 -5.00 -3.82 10.57
C ARG A 197 -4.62 -2.75 9.55
N GLU A 198 -3.91 -3.21 8.52
CA GLU A 198 -3.19 -2.32 7.62
C GLU A 198 -4.15 -1.68 6.62
N TRP A 199 -3.88 -0.42 6.32
CA TRP A 199 -4.45 0.33 5.21
C TRP A 199 -3.32 0.78 4.30
N ARG A 200 -3.53 0.74 2.99
CA ARG A 200 -2.53 1.13 1.98
C ARG A 200 -3.08 2.21 1.08
N LEU A 201 -2.31 3.28 0.93
CA LEU A 201 -2.38 4.08 -0.29
C LEU A 201 -1.72 3.29 -1.42
N VAL A 202 -2.39 3.20 -2.56
CA VAL A 202 -1.93 2.46 -3.73
C VAL A 202 -2.04 3.37 -4.96
N SER A 203 -0.95 3.50 -5.70
CA SER A 203 -0.96 4.24 -6.96
C SER A 203 -1.60 3.45 -8.09
N ASN A 204 -2.06 4.16 -9.12
CA ASN A 204 -2.19 3.55 -10.44
C ASN A 204 -0.82 3.10 -10.97
N PRO A 205 -0.76 2.24 -12.01
CA PRO A 205 0.46 1.96 -12.74
C PRO A 205 1.16 3.24 -13.22
N LEU A 206 2.45 3.37 -12.90
CA LEU A 206 3.27 4.54 -13.23
C LEU A 206 4.36 4.16 -14.23
N THR A 207 4.73 5.12 -15.07
CA THR A 207 5.98 5.08 -15.83
C THR A 207 7.13 5.65 -14.97
N LEU A 208 8.37 5.36 -15.35
CA LEU A 208 9.55 5.83 -14.59
C LEU A 208 9.83 7.34 -14.78
N ASP A 209 9.28 7.93 -15.83
CA ASP A 209 9.34 9.36 -16.15
C ASP A 209 8.18 10.17 -15.56
N ASP A 210 7.32 9.54 -14.76
CA ASP A 210 6.29 10.27 -14.01
C ASP A 210 6.94 11.37 -13.14
N PRO A 211 6.46 12.63 -13.21
CA PRO A 211 7.12 13.75 -12.55
C PRO A 211 7.10 13.66 -11.02
N ALA A 212 6.21 12.87 -10.42
CA ALA A 212 6.16 12.63 -8.98
C ALA A 212 7.05 11.46 -8.54
N MET A 213 7.65 10.71 -9.48
CA MET A 213 8.59 9.63 -9.18
C MET A 213 10.01 10.16 -8.95
N ILE A 214 10.62 9.70 -7.87
CA ILE A 214 11.98 10.08 -7.48
C ILE A 214 12.85 8.85 -7.20
N ALA A 215 14.15 8.99 -7.44
CA ALA A 215 15.16 8.03 -7.01
C ALA A 215 15.76 8.47 -5.67
N VAL A 216 15.77 7.56 -4.70
CA VAL A 216 16.38 7.77 -3.39
C VAL A 216 17.59 6.84 -3.25
N MET A 217 18.76 7.45 -3.04
CA MET A 217 20.05 6.77 -2.90
C MET A 217 20.59 7.02 -1.49
N LYS A 218 20.79 5.97 -0.68
CA LYS A 218 21.37 6.05 0.68
C LYS A 218 22.40 4.94 0.84
N GLY A 219 23.69 5.32 0.92
CA GLY A 219 24.79 4.35 0.97
C GLY A 219 24.83 3.47 -0.29
N ASN A 220 24.78 2.14 -0.11
CA ASN A 220 24.74 1.17 -1.20
C ASN A 220 23.30 0.75 -1.60
N ARG A 221 22.27 1.43 -1.10
CA ARG A 221 20.86 1.15 -1.39
C ARG A 221 20.28 2.20 -2.32
N ALA A 222 19.54 1.72 -3.32
CA ALA A 222 18.76 2.52 -4.26
C ALA A 222 17.29 2.11 -4.17
N SER A 223 16.38 3.08 -4.17
CA SER A 223 14.94 2.80 -4.21
C SER A 223 14.21 3.86 -5.02
N VAL A 224 13.05 3.49 -5.56
CA VAL A 224 12.16 4.40 -6.29
C VAL A 224 10.95 4.69 -5.41
N LYS A 225 10.59 5.97 -5.31
CA LYS A 225 9.44 6.44 -4.54
C LYS A 225 8.54 7.30 -5.41
N LEU A 226 7.25 7.28 -5.11
CA LEU A 226 6.29 8.29 -5.57
C LEU A 226 6.09 9.31 -4.45
N THR A 227 6.12 10.59 -4.80
CA THR A 227 5.91 11.69 -3.86
C THR A 227 4.45 12.10 -3.80
N LEU A 228 3.91 12.22 -2.59
CA LEU A 228 2.58 12.76 -2.32
C LEU A 228 2.69 14.04 -1.51
N PRO A 229 2.48 15.23 -2.10
CA PRO A 229 2.59 16.50 -1.40
C PRO A 229 1.50 16.65 -0.32
N LEU A 230 1.89 17.04 0.89
CA LEU A 230 1.01 17.23 2.04
C LEU A 230 0.64 18.71 2.27
N HIS A 231 1.35 19.63 1.62
CA HIS A 231 1.23 21.08 1.89
C HIS A 231 -0.14 21.68 1.56
N SER A 232 -0.94 21.02 0.72
CA SER A 232 -2.28 21.47 0.31
C SER A 232 -3.37 21.12 1.33
N VAL A 233 -3.05 20.32 2.35
CA VAL A 233 -4.04 19.80 3.30
C VAL A 233 -3.64 20.20 4.73
N PRO A 234 -4.21 21.30 5.26
CA PRO A 234 -3.98 21.72 6.63
C PRO A 234 -4.36 20.64 7.63
N ALA A 235 -3.56 20.52 8.70
CA ALA A 235 -3.83 19.57 9.78
C ALA A 235 -4.08 18.13 9.26
N ILE A 236 -3.33 17.67 8.27
CA ILE A 236 -3.42 16.27 7.81
C ILE A 236 -2.74 15.30 8.78
N ILE A 237 -1.71 15.76 9.50
CA ILE A 237 -1.04 15.03 10.59
C ILE A 237 -1.38 15.78 11.89
N GLU A 238 -2.26 15.21 12.71
CA GLU A 238 -2.78 15.83 13.93
C GLU A 238 -2.25 15.16 15.19
N HIS A 239 -1.84 13.89 15.09
CA HIS A 239 -1.42 13.10 16.24
C HIS A 239 -0.03 12.51 16.01
N VAL A 240 0.77 12.47 17.07
CA VAL A 240 2.06 11.79 17.07
C VAL A 240 2.11 10.87 18.28
N THR A 241 2.55 9.63 18.09
CA THR A 241 2.90 8.72 19.19
C THR A 241 4.40 8.46 19.13
N ILE A 242 5.09 8.78 20.22
CA ILE A 242 6.52 8.53 20.40
C ILE A 242 6.70 7.07 20.81
N GLY A 243 7.51 6.32 20.07
CA GLY A 243 7.83 4.94 20.43
C GLY A 243 8.60 4.83 21.74
N PRO A 244 8.78 3.62 22.28
CA PRO A 244 9.53 3.37 23.51
C PRO A 244 10.97 3.94 23.48
N THR A 245 11.18 5.05 24.19
CA THR A 245 12.47 5.76 24.26
C THR A 245 12.88 6.09 25.69
N LEU A 246 14.18 6.27 25.92
CA LEU A 246 14.74 6.66 27.22
C LEU A 246 14.58 8.15 27.52
N ASP A 247 14.22 8.94 26.50
CA ASP A 247 14.16 10.39 26.58
C ASP A 247 12.96 10.94 25.78
N PRO A 248 11.72 10.63 26.20
CA PRO A 248 10.52 10.99 25.45
C PRO A 248 10.27 12.50 25.42
N ASP A 249 10.68 13.23 26.46
CA ASP A 249 10.48 14.68 26.55
C ASP A 249 11.29 15.42 25.48
N ASN A 250 12.58 15.09 25.32
CA ASN A 250 13.40 15.71 24.25
C ASN A 250 12.90 15.33 22.85
N VAL A 251 12.39 14.11 22.67
CA VAL A 251 11.77 13.72 21.38
C VAL A 251 10.51 14.54 21.14
N SER A 252 9.67 14.75 22.16
CA SER A 252 8.47 15.57 22.07
C SER A 252 8.80 17.02 21.67
N ASP A 253 9.73 17.65 22.37
CA ASP A 253 10.18 19.02 22.06
C ASP A 253 10.72 19.13 20.62
N ALA A 254 11.50 18.15 20.18
CA ALA A 254 12.03 18.12 18.83
C ALA A 254 10.93 17.99 17.76
N ILE A 255 9.93 17.13 17.98
CA ILE A 255 8.77 16.98 17.09
C ILE A 255 7.93 18.26 17.06
N GLU A 256 7.72 18.91 18.20
CA GLU A 256 6.95 20.14 18.28
C GLU A 256 7.66 21.29 17.52
N VAL A 257 8.96 21.46 17.71
CA VAL A 257 9.75 22.44 16.94
C VAL A 257 9.70 22.13 15.45
N LEU A 258 9.88 20.86 15.08
CA LEU A 258 9.91 20.42 13.69
C LEU A 258 8.57 20.64 12.99
N SER A 259 7.47 20.21 13.60
CA SER A 259 6.12 20.36 13.04
C SER A 259 5.74 21.83 12.87
N ARG A 260 5.88 22.65 13.93
CA ARG A 260 5.54 24.08 13.90
C ARG A 260 6.33 24.85 12.85
N ARG A 261 7.65 24.65 12.78
CA ARG A 261 8.51 25.33 11.78
C ARG A 261 8.18 24.96 10.35
N ASN A 262 7.63 23.76 10.14
CA ASN A 262 7.27 23.29 8.81
C ASN A 262 5.77 23.44 8.50
N GLY A 263 5.00 24.16 9.32
CA GLY A 263 3.60 24.50 9.02
C GLY A 263 2.61 23.37 9.29
N PHE A 264 2.96 22.42 10.14
CA PHE A 264 2.05 21.38 10.61
C PHE A 264 1.46 21.76 11.98
N ALA A 265 0.18 21.49 12.16
CA ALA A 265 -0.55 21.68 13.41
C ALA A 265 -0.76 20.31 14.06
N VAL A 266 0.24 19.82 14.77
CA VAL A 266 0.11 18.62 15.60
C VAL A 266 -0.63 19.01 16.88
N GLU A 267 -1.78 18.40 17.12
CA GLU A 267 -2.66 18.70 18.26
C GLU A 267 -2.28 17.92 19.51
N SER A 268 -1.73 16.72 19.36
CA SER A 268 -1.31 15.90 20.49
C SER A 268 -0.06 15.08 20.19
N ILE A 269 0.83 15.01 21.18
CA ILE A 269 1.98 14.11 21.21
C ILE A 269 1.78 13.18 22.42
N ALA A 270 1.71 11.88 22.16
CA ALA A 270 1.59 10.84 23.18
C ALA A 270 2.88 10.00 23.22
N ILE A 271 3.09 9.28 24.32
CA ILE A 271 4.19 8.33 24.48
C ILE A 271 3.59 6.92 24.48
N SER A 272 4.26 5.98 23.81
CA SER A 272 3.91 4.57 23.79
C SER A 272 3.86 3.99 25.21
N GLU A 273 2.79 3.25 25.52
CA GLU A 273 2.61 2.50 26.77
C GLU A 273 2.98 1.02 26.61
N VAL A 274 3.31 0.58 25.39
CA VAL A 274 3.67 -0.81 25.11
C VAL A 274 4.91 -1.23 25.93
N PRO A 275 4.83 -2.33 26.70
CA PRO A 275 5.97 -2.84 27.44
C PRO A 275 7.05 -3.35 26.48
N TYR A 276 8.07 -2.53 26.25
CA TYR A 276 9.12 -2.81 25.29
C TYR A 276 10.44 -3.15 25.99
N ARG A 277 10.99 -4.33 25.71
CA ARG A 277 12.37 -4.68 26.05
C ARG A 277 13.17 -4.73 24.77
N ARG A 278 14.15 -3.82 24.64
CA ARG A 278 15.09 -3.84 23.53
C ARG A 278 15.96 -5.08 23.62
N ILE A 279 16.23 -5.69 22.47
CA ILE A 279 17.26 -6.73 22.37
C ILE A 279 18.60 -5.98 22.33
N PRO A 280 19.57 -6.28 23.21
CA PRO A 280 20.89 -5.66 23.14
C PRO A 280 21.52 -5.92 21.76
N GLU A 281 22.09 -4.88 21.16
CA GLU A 281 22.88 -4.95 19.92
C GLU A 281 24.17 -5.77 20.11
#